data_AF-A0A1H0YL20-F1
#
_entry.id   AF-A0A1H0YL20-F1
#
_cell.length_a   1.000
_cell.length_b   1.000
_cell.length_c   1.000
_cell.angle_alpha   90.00
_cell.angle_beta   90.00
_cell.angle_gamma   90.00
#
_symmetry.space_group_name_H-M   'P 1'
#
loop_
_entity.id
_entity.type
_entity.pdbx_description
1 polymer ?
#
loop_
_entity_poly.entity_id
_entity_poly.type
_entity_poly.pdbx_seq_one_letter_code
_entity_poly.pdbx_strand_id
1 'polypeptide(L)'
;MEVHPTLADLELNRPPKKQRCLPIVQIQKSKQLIGNNVHLTDLDCEGNIYYANGENLFKLPVPLETASITDEEVTIVLVQGEETSADLAVTLANGNNVDLAGADVEWTNSAPQVATIENGKITAKNAGSTVIQANVSYNGETIASNKIEITVQVTTTSLTEQVQSLEEAGDIEHSVAQQLVNRLAQANHHYENEETDQAIKHLEDFLKHLENSSVEEELKSLLESNIASIKESYLQD
;
A
#
# COMPACT_ATOMS: atom_id res chain seq x y z
N MET A 1 28.30 37.38 91.87
CA MET A 1 26.90 37.11 91.52
C MET A 1 26.93 36.18 90.33
N GLU A 2 26.31 35.02 90.47
CA GLU A 2 26.23 33.90 89.51
C GLU A 2 25.83 34.39 88.09
N VAL A 3 26.05 33.70 86.98
CA VAL A 3 25.71 32.31 86.64
C VAL A 3 26.41 31.90 85.30
N HIS A 4 26.60 30.59 85.12
CA HIS A 4 26.95 29.85 83.88
C HIS A 4 26.04 30.19 82.66
N PRO A 5 26.41 29.90 81.37
CA PRO A 5 27.06 28.67 80.91
C PRO A 5 28.17 28.79 79.84
N THR A 6 28.83 27.66 79.60
CA THR A 6 30.04 27.44 78.80
C THR A 6 29.76 26.47 77.64
N LEU A 7 30.39 26.77 76.48
CA LEU A 7 30.86 25.87 75.39
C LEU A 7 29.75 25.07 74.65
N ALA A 8 29.27 25.41 73.45
CA ALA A 8 29.95 25.88 72.23
C ALA A 8 31.20 25.07 71.86
N ASP A 9 31.15 24.44 70.70
CA ASP A 9 32.22 23.78 69.93
C ASP A 9 32.57 22.32 70.24
N LEU A 10 32.01 21.41 69.43
CA LEU A 10 32.76 20.33 68.75
C LEU A 10 31.88 19.66 67.68
N GLU A 11 31.70 20.33 66.54
CA GLU A 11 31.62 19.63 65.25
C GLU A 11 32.25 20.52 64.16
N LEU A 12 33.59 20.58 64.24
CA LEU A 12 34.45 21.13 63.21
C LEU A 12 34.32 20.30 61.92
N ASN A 13 34.26 21.00 60.79
CA ASN A 13 34.61 20.52 59.45
C ASN A 13 33.79 19.35 58.87
N ARG A 14 32.65 19.69 58.25
CA ARG A 14 32.24 19.00 57.03
C ARG A 14 32.44 19.95 55.85
N PRO A 15 33.33 19.65 54.87
CA PRO A 15 33.54 20.52 53.72
C PRO A 15 32.22 20.67 52.95
N PRO A 16 31.99 21.81 52.27
CA PRO A 16 30.81 21.97 51.43
C PRO A 16 30.78 20.82 50.43
N LYS A 17 29.67 20.07 50.39
CA LYS A 17 29.46 19.05 49.36
C LYS A 17 29.66 19.75 48.01
N LYS A 18 30.73 19.40 47.30
CA LYS A 18 30.94 19.80 45.92
C LYS A 18 29.64 19.51 45.18
N GLN A 19 28.90 20.55 44.79
CA GLN A 19 27.90 20.43 43.75
C GLN A 19 28.67 19.94 42.52
N ARG A 20 28.53 18.64 42.22
CA ARG A 20 28.99 18.12 40.94
C ARG A 20 28.23 18.92 39.90
N CYS A 21 28.96 19.73 39.15
CA CYS A 21 28.46 20.21 37.87
C CYS A 21 27.97 18.96 37.12
N LEU A 22 26.71 18.98 36.72
CA LEU A 22 26.22 18.01 35.75
C LEU A 22 27.17 18.06 34.55
N PRO A 23 27.50 16.90 33.94
CA PRO A 23 28.38 16.90 32.78
C PRO A 23 27.81 17.86 31.73
N ILE A 24 28.69 18.65 31.15
CA ILE A 24 28.41 19.50 29.99
C ILE A 24 27.67 18.61 29.00
N VAL A 25 26.40 18.91 28.73
CA VAL A 25 25.67 18.29 27.62
C VAL A 25 26.56 18.50 26.41
N GLN A 26 27.02 17.39 25.83
CA GLN A 26 27.90 17.40 24.69
C GLN A 26 27.12 18.06 23.56
N ILE A 27 27.31 19.37 23.37
CA ILE A 27 26.68 20.13 22.30
C ILE A 27 27.09 19.39 21.03
N GLN A 28 26.11 18.78 20.35
CA GLN A 28 26.33 18.16 19.04
C GLN A 28 27.08 19.19 18.20
N LYS A 29 28.30 18.85 17.76
CA LYS A 29 29.13 19.77 16.98
C LYS A 29 28.31 20.17 15.75
N SER A 30 27.91 21.43 15.67
CA SER A 30 27.28 21.94 14.45
C SER A 30 28.32 21.93 13.34
N LYS A 31 28.06 21.17 12.28
CA LYS A 31 28.88 21.20 11.07
C LYS A 31 28.44 22.40 10.25
N GLN A 32 29.33 23.38 10.05
CA GLN A 32 29.07 24.46 9.12
C GLN A 32 28.89 23.87 7.71
N LEU A 33 27.68 23.93 7.17
CA LEU A 33 27.36 23.37 5.86
C LEU A 33 27.81 24.30 4.72
N ILE A 34 27.90 25.62 4.97
CA ILE A 34 28.19 26.64 3.95
C ILE A 34 29.18 27.68 4.51
N GLY A 35 30.24 27.97 3.75
CA GLY A 35 31.35 28.84 4.16
C GLY A 35 31.13 30.36 4.03
N ASN A 36 30.05 30.80 3.36
CA ASN A 36 29.77 32.21 3.03
C ASN A 36 28.53 32.74 3.76
N ASN A 37 28.30 34.05 3.71
CA ASN A 37 27.04 34.66 4.16
C ASN A 37 25.89 34.19 3.26
N VAL A 38 24.81 33.76 3.92
CA VAL A 38 23.59 33.26 3.28
C VAL A 38 22.45 34.21 3.61
N HIS A 39 21.70 34.63 2.59
CA HIS A 39 20.46 35.38 2.80
C HIS A 39 19.27 34.42 2.75
N LEU A 40 18.57 34.26 3.88
CA LEU A 40 17.27 33.59 3.91
C LEU A 40 16.27 34.44 3.14
N THR A 41 15.67 33.86 2.10
CA THR A 41 14.76 34.61 1.22
C THR A 41 13.31 34.36 1.59
N ASP A 42 12.90 33.10 1.72
CA ASP A 42 11.51 32.74 1.97
C ASP A 42 11.36 31.31 2.52
N LEU A 43 10.17 31.01 3.04
CA LEU A 43 9.73 29.68 3.45
C LEU A 43 8.41 29.36 2.75
N ASP A 44 8.29 28.20 2.10
CA ASP A 44 7.02 27.78 1.52
C ASP A 44 6.07 27.11 2.54
N CYS A 45 4.86 26.78 2.09
CA CYS A 45 3.83 26.15 2.93
C CYS A 45 4.21 24.75 3.44
N GLU A 46 5.13 24.07 2.77
CA GLU A 46 5.67 22.77 3.17
C GLU A 46 6.80 22.93 4.20
N GLY A 47 7.36 24.13 4.34
CA GLY A 47 8.45 24.45 5.25
C GLY A 47 9.84 24.35 4.60
N ASN A 48 9.93 24.27 3.28
CA ASN A 48 11.23 24.30 2.60
C ASN A 48 11.84 25.70 2.70
N ILE A 49 13.15 25.75 2.96
CA ILE A 49 13.87 27.02 3.13
C ILE A 49 14.56 27.39 1.82
N TYR A 50 14.26 28.59 1.31
CA TYR A 50 14.97 29.17 0.16
C TYR A 50 16.03 30.14 0.66
N TYR A 51 17.22 30.04 0.08
CA TYR A 51 18.32 30.92 0.45
C TYR A 51 19.25 31.24 -0.72
N ALA A 52 19.78 32.45 -0.74
CA ALA A 52 20.74 32.89 -1.74
C ALA A 52 22.18 32.79 -1.21
N ASN A 53 23.08 32.28 -2.05
CA ASN A 53 24.52 32.33 -1.83
C ASN A 53 25.20 32.84 -3.12
N GLY A 54 25.57 34.13 -3.10
CA GLY A 54 25.96 34.86 -4.30
C GLY A 54 24.75 35.10 -5.21
N GLU A 55 24.91 34.82 -6.51
CA GLU A 55 23.85 34.92 -7.53
C GLU A 55 22.97 33.66 -7.61
N ASN A 56 23.32 32.61 -6.87
CA ASN A 56 22.63 31.33 -6.91
C ASN A 56 21.57 31.24 -5.80
N LEU A 57 20.38 30.77 -6.16
CA LEU A 57 19.31 30.41 -5.23
C LEU A 57 19.34 28.90 -4.96
N PHE A 58 19.26 28.53 -3.69
CA PHE A 58 19.22 27.15 -3.23
C PHE A 58 17.95 26.90 -2.44
N LYS A 59 17.47 25.65 -2.48
CA LYS A 59 16.37 25.13 -1.68
C LYS A 59 16.92 24.09 -0.71
N LEU A 60 16.60 24.22 0.57
CA LEU A 60 16.79 23.17 1.56
C LEU A 60 15.42 22.52 1.83
N PRO A 61 15.12 21.36 1.22
CA PRO A 61 13.83 20.74 1.38
C PRO A 61 13.67 20.13 2.78
N VAL A 62 12.44 20.05 3.24
CA VAL A 62 12.10 19.23 4.42
C VAL A 62 12.12 17.76 3.99
N PRO A 63 12.82 16.87 4.71
CA PRO A 63 12.85 15.45 4.38
C PRO A 63 11.48 14.78 4.49
N LEU A 64 11.27 13.73 3.70
CA LEU A 64 10.11 12.84 3.83
C LEU A 64 10.20 12.05 5.14
N GLU A 65 9.07 11.83 5.81
CA GLU A 65 9.00 11.02 7.04
C GLU A 65 8.25 9.71 6.83
N THR A 66 7.01 9.76 6.35
CA THR A 66 6.20 8.57 6.08
C THR A 66 5.43 8.67 4.78
N ALA A 67 5.18 7.52 4.16
CA ALA A 67 4.13 7.34 3.16
C ALA A 67 3.20 6.24 3.64
N SER A 68 1.89 6.43 3.50
CA SER A 68 0.89 5.46 3.89
C SER A 68 -0.27 5.45 2.92
N ILE A 69 -0.68 4.26 2.50
CA ILE A 69 -1.96 4.02 1.86
C ILE A 69 -2.98 3.87 2.98
N THR A 70 -3.97 4.75 2.99
CA THR A 70 -5.04 4.77 3.97
C THR A 70 -6.04 3.69 3.61
N ASP A 71 -5.94 2.57 4.31
CA ASP A 71 -6.99 1.57 4.34
C ASP A 71 -7.15 1.09 5.78
N GLU A 72 -8.39 0.88 6.21
CA GLU A 72 -8.67 0.41 7.58
C GLU A 72 -8.15 -1.02 7.78
N GLU A 73 -8.07 -1.79 6.69
CA GLU A 73 -7.63 -3.17 6.67
C GLU A 73 -6.35 -3.35 5.85
N VAL A 74 -5.39 -4.10 6.40
CA VAL A 74 -4.14 -4.46 5.71
C VAL A 74 -4.41 -5.46 4.57
N THR A 75 -5.52 -6.17 4.64
CA THR A 75 -5.96 -7.17 3.67
C THR A 75 -7.37 -6.82 3.20
N ILE A 76 -7.54 -6.57 1.91
CA ILE A 76 -8.82 -6.23 1.28
C ILE A 76 -9.28 -7.43 0.46
N VAL A 77 -10.52 -7.83 0.65
CA VAL A 77 -11.15 -8.88 -0.15
C VAL A 77 -12.13 -8.23 -1.12
N LEU A 78 -11.96 -8.49 -2.40
CA LEU A 78 -12.81 -7.99 -3.48
C LEU A 78 -13.38 -9.15 -4.29
N VAL A 79 -14.60 -8.99 -4.80
CA VAL A 79 -15.12 -9.87 -5.85
C VAL A 79 -14.57 -9.40 -7.20
N GLN A 80 -14.29 -10.33 -8.10
CA GLN A 80 -13.86 -10.02 -9.47
C GLN A 80 -14.83 -9.01 -10.12
N GLY A 81 -14.26 -7.98 -10.75
CA GLY A 81 -15.00 -6.87 -11.35
C GLY A 81 -15.22 -5.68 -10.41
N GLU A 82 -15.04 -5.86 -9.11
CA GLU A 82 -15.12 -4.75 -8.15
C GLU A 82 -13.90 -3.84 -8.21
N GLU A 83 -14.11 -2.62 -7.72
CA GLU A 83 -13.11 -1.57 -7.72
C GLU A 83 -13.04 -0.91 -6.34
N THR A 84 -11.84 -0.53 -5.94
CA THR A 84 -11.60 0.26 -4.73
C THR A 84 -10.54 1.34 -5.00
N SER A 85 -10.38 2.30 -4.10
CA SER A 85 -9.38 3.35 -4.20
C SER A 85 -8.35 3.23 -3.08
N ALA A 86 -7.08 3.32 -3.43
CA ALA A 86 -5.96 3.35 -2.52
C ALA A 86 -5.54 4.82 -2.28
N ASP A 87 -5.97 5.37 -1.16
CA ASP A 87 -5.70 6.77 -0.81
C ASP A 87 -4.28 6.92 -0.24
N LEU A 88 -3.37 7.48 -1.05
CA LEU A 88 -1.99 7.71 -0.66
C LEU A 88 -1.83 9.04 0.09
N ALA A 89 -1.23 8.97 1.27
CA ALA A 89 -0.84 10.13 2.06
C ALA A 89 0.67 10.10 2.34
N VAL A 90 1.33 11.25 2.27
CA VAL A 90 2.77 11.39 2.54
C VAL A 90 2.98 12.56 3.50
N THR A 91 3.78 12.32 4.54
CA THR A 91 4.10 13.30 5.57
C THR A 91 5.59 13.65 5.56
N LEU A 92 5.88 14.91 5.87
CA LEU A 92 7.21 15.48 6.02
C LEU A 92 7.66 15.39 7.48
N ALA A 93 8.98 15.45 7.71
CA ALA A 93 9.58 15.41 9.06
C ALA A 93 9.14 16.52 10.02
N ASN A 94 8.44 17.54 9.51
CA ASN A 94 7.86 18.63 10.29
C ASN A 94 6.37 18.43 10.60
N GLY A 95 5.78 17.29 10.19
CA GLY A 95 4.38 16.93 10.37
C GLY A 95 3.42 17.48 9.30
N ASN A 96 3.91 18.22 8.30
CA ASN A 96 3.08 18.69 7.18
C ASN A 96 2.85 17.56 6.16
N ASN A 97 1.73 17.61 5.44
CA ASN A 97 1.49 16.71 4.32
C ASN A 97 2.13 17.26 3.04
N VAL A 98 2.55 16.36 2.16
CA VAL A 98 3.02 16.68 0.82
C VAL A 98 1.84 16.85 -0.12
N ASP A 99 1.90 17.86 -1.00
CA ASP A 99 1.01 17.93 -2.17
C ASP A 99 1.53 16.98 -3.27
N LEU A 100 0.82 15.86 -3.45
CA LEU A 100 1.20 14.82 -4.40
C LEU A 100 1.14 15.27 -5.87
N ALA A 101 0.53 16.42 -6.20
CA ALA A 101 0.53 16.94 -7.56
C ALA A 101 1.95 17.24 -8.09
N GLY A 102 2.91 17.49 -7.20
CA GLY A 102 4.32 17.70 -7.54
C GLY A 102 5.23 16.49 -7.31
N ALA A 103 4.67 15.35 -6.90
CA ALA A 103 5.42 14.14 -6.60
C ALA A 103 5.33 13.12 -7.75
N ASP A 104 6.36 12.32 -7.90
CA ASP A 104 6.34 11.16 -8.79
C ASP A 104 5.96 9.92 -7.99
N VAL A 105 4.91 9.22 -8.42
CA VAL A 105 4.31 8.08 -7.70
C VAL A 105 4.34 6.86 -8.59
N GLU A 106 5.18 5.89 -8.22
CA GLU A 106 5.28 4.60 -8.91
C GLU A 106 4.64 3.51 -8.07
N TRP A 107 3.66 2.81 -8.65
CA TRP A 107 3.00 1.68 -8.01
C TRP A 107 3.70 0.38 -8.37
N THR A 108 3.91 -0.46 -7.37
CA THR A 108 4.39 -1.83 -7.53
C THR A 108 3.26 -2.80 -7.21
N ASN A 109 3.16 -3.85 -8.01
CA ASN A 109 2.11 -4.86 -7.93
C ASN A 109 2.73 -6.24 -8.17
N SER A 110 2.61 -7.15 -7.20
CA SER A 110 3.24 -8.47 -7.31
C SER A 110 2.58 -9.39 -8.33
N ALA A 111 1.30 -9.19 -8.65
CA ALA A 111 0.52 -9.98 -9.60
C ALA A 111 -0.50 -9.12 -10.36
N PRO A 112 -0.07 -8.44 -11.45
CA PRO A 112 -0.93 -7.57 -12.28
C PRO A 112 -2.12 -8.27 -12.94
N GLN A 113 -2.05 -9.60 -13.08
CA GLN A 113 -3.14 -10.41 -13.62
C GLN A 113 -4.28 -10.60 -12.60
N VAL A 114 -4.01 -10.52 -11.30
CA VAL A 114 -5.01 -10.68 -10.22
C VAL A 114 -5.78 -9.39 -10.03
N ALA A 115 -5.09 -8.26 -9.89
CA ALA A 115 -5.69 -6.93 -9.81
C ALA A 115 -4.76 -5.92 -10.48
N THR A 116 -5.30 -4.84 -11.02
CA THR A 116 -4.53 -3.71 -11.56
C THR A 116 -4.73 -2.46 -10.72
N ILE A 117 -3.73 -1.59 -10.73
CA ILE A 117 -3.82 -0.27 -10.10
C ILE A 117 -3.46 0.81 -11.12
N GLU A 118 -4.36 1.77 -11.32
CA GLU A 118 -4.19 2.90 -12.21
C GLU A 118 -4.62 4.18 -11.49
N ASN A 119 -3.70 5.14 -11.33
CA ASN A 119 -3.96 6.40 -10.64
C ASN A 119 -4.57 6.22 -9.22
N GLY A 120 -4.12 5.20 -8.48
CA GLY A 120 -4.66 4.88 -7.14
C GLY A 120 -5.97 4.11 -7.16
N LYS A 121 -6.59 3.86 -8.33
CA LYS A 121 -7.78 3.03 -8.46
C LYS A 121 -7.37 1.57 -8.68
N ILE A 122 -7.83 0.68 -7.81
CA ILE A 122 -7.59 -0.75 -7.88
C ILE A 122 -8.81 -1.42 -8.52
N THR A 123 -8.57 -2.29 -9.51
CA THR A 123 -9.61 -3.10 -10.17
C THR A 123 -9.28 -4.57 -10.02
N ALA A 124 -10.20 -5.35 -9.45
CA ALA A 124 -10.08 -6.79 -9.27
C ALA A 124 -10.36 -7.54 -10.59
N LYS A 125 -9.40 -8.35 -11.06
CA LYS A 125 -9.47 -8.99 -12.39
C LYS A 125 -9.64 -10.50 -12.35
N ASN A 126 -8.81 -11.23 -11.62
CA ASN A 126 -8.81 -12.69 -11.61
C ASN A 126 -8.53 -13.22 -10.21
N ALA A 127 -8.92 -14.46 -9.93
CA ALA A 127 -8.74 -15.09 -8.63
C ALA A 127 -7.27 -15.10 -8.19
N GLY A 128 -7.05 -14.84 -6.90
CA GLY A 128 -5.73 -14.92 -6.27
C GLY A 128 -5.47 -13.74 -5.34
N SER A 129 -4.22 -13.62 -4.91
CA SER A 129 -3.80 -12.52 -4.03
C SER A 129 -2.64 -11.75 -4.64
N THR A 130 -2.63 -10.43 -4.43
CA THR A 130 -1.54 -9.55 -4.84
C THR A 130 -1.21 -8.51 -3.78
N VAL A 131 0.03 -8.05 -3.77
CA VAL A 131 0.53 -7.03 -2.87
C VAL A 131 0.81 -5.77 -3.67
N ILE A 132 0.24 -4.65 -3.21
CA ILE A 132 0.40 -3.34 -3.81
C ILE A 132 1.17 -2.42 -2.85
N GLN A 133 2.10 -1.64 -3.40
CA GLN A 133 2.88 -0.64 -2.68
C GLN A 133 3.20 0.55 -3.57
N ALA A 134 3.11 1.76 -3.03
CA ALA A 134 3.52 2.99 -3.70
C ALA A 134 4.96 3.37 -3.33
N ASN A 135 5.74 3.79 -4.31
CA ASN A 135 7.02 4.45 -4.12
C ASN A 135 6.86 5.90 -4.55
N VAL A 136 7.10 6.83 -3.61
CA VAL A 136 6.93 8.26 -3.84
C VAL A 136 8.30 8.91 -3.88
N SER A 137 8.58 9.59 -4.99
CA SER A 137 9.78 10.42 -5.16
C SER A 137 9.40 11.89 -5.13
N TYR A 138 9.94 12.62 -4.16
CA TYR A 138 9.66 14.04 -3.94
C TYR A 138 10.90 14.78 -3.45
N ASN A 139 11.18 15.95 -4.02
CA ASN A 139 12.37 16.77 -3.70
C ASN A 139 13.72 16.00 -3.73
N GLY A 140 13.83 14.93 -4.53
CA GLY A 140 15.04 14.11 -4.66
C GLY A 140 15.20 13.03 -3.58
N GLU A 141 14.21 12.87 -2.70
CA GLU A 141 14.10 11.74 -1.77
C GLU A 141 13.03 10.77 -2.26
N THR A 142 13.21 9.48 -1.97
CA THR A 142 12.24 8.43 -2.30
C THR A 142 11.86 7.68 -1.03
N ILE A 143 10.57 7.49 -0.81
CA ILE A 143 10.01 6.71 0.30
C ILE A 143 8.98 5.72 -0.21
N ALA A 144 8.97 4.52 0.37
CA ALA A 144 7.97 3.51 0.07
C ALA A 144 6.83 3.56 1.11
N SER A 145 5.59 3.36 0.65
CA SER A 145 4.43 3.22 1.53
C SER A 145 4.40 1.88 2.26
N ASN A 146 3.42 1.69 3.15
CA ASN A 146 3.01 0.35 3.57
C ASN A 146 2.56 -0.50 2.37
N LYS A 147 2.57 -1.81 2.57
CA LYS A 147 2.06 -2.81 1.64
C LYS A 147 0.61 -3.11 1.99
N ILE A 148 -0.25 -3.15 1.00
CA ILE A 148 -1.63 -3.65 1.13
C ILE A 148 -1.74 -4.96 0.36
N GLU A 149 -2.48 -5.92 0.92
CA GLU A 149 -2.75 -7.20 0.28
C GLU A 149 -4.19 -7.21 -0.26
N ILE A 150 -4.34 -7.49 -1.55
CA ILE A 150 -5.63 -7.62 -2.21
C ILE A 150 -5.86 -9.09 -2.49
N THR A 151 -6.98 -9.64 -2.04
CA THR A 151 -7.43 -10.98 -2.40
C THR A 151 -8.69 -10.89 -3.23
N VAL A 152 -8.66 -11.47 -4.42
CA VAL A 152 -9.78 -11.48 -5.37
C VAL A 152 -10.47 -12.82 -5.32
N GLN A 153 -11.76 -12.79 -5.01
CA GLN A 153 -12.65 -13.94 -5.09
C GLN A 153 -13.41 -13.92 -6.42
N VAL A 154 -13.59 -15.10 -7.00
CA VAL A 154 -14.33 -15.27 -8.25
C VAL A 154 -15.55 -16.12 -8.00
N THR A 155 -16.68 -15.71 -8.59
CA THR A 155 -17.95 -16.45 -8.57
C THR A 155 -18.34 -16.85 -9.99
N THR A 156 -19.29 -17.77 -10.13
CA THR A 156 -19.91 -18.10 -11.42
C THR A 156 -20.52 -16.87 -12.10
N THR A 157 -21.09 -15.94 -11.31
CA THR A 157 -21.65 -14.68 -11.80
C THR A 157 -20.58 -13.75 -12.35
N SER A 158 -19.55 -13.45 -11.55
CA SER A 158 -18.47 -12.54 -11.99
C SER A 158 -17.71 -13.10 -13.20
N LEU A 159 -17.49 -14.42 -13.24
CA LEU A 159 -16.83 -15.08 -14.37
C LEU A 159 -17.72 -15.08 -15.62
N THR A 160 -19.05 -15.15 -15.47
CA THR A 160 -19.99 -15.02 -16.59
C THR A 160 -19.88 -13.63 -17.22
N GLU A 161 -19.85 -12.59 -16.41
CA GLU A 161 -19.65 -11.20 -16.87
C GLU A 161 -18.30 -11.03 -17.56
N GLN A 162 -17.24 -11.63 -17.02
CA GLN A 162 -15.92 -11.63 -17.67
C GLN A 162 -15.99 -12.28 -19.07
N VAL A 163 -16.56 -13.48 -19.19
CA VAL A 163 -16.69 -14.18 -20.49
C VAL A 163 -17.50 -13.36 -21.49
N GLN A 164 -18.59 -12.71 -21.06
CA GLN A 164 -19.38 -11.83 -21.93
C GLN A 164 -18.59 -10.62 -22.39
N SER A 165 -17.82 -9.98 -21.50
CA SER A 165 -16.97 -8.84 -21.88
C SER A 165 -15.87 -9.23 -22.88
N LEU A 166 -15.30 -10.44 -22.75
CA LEU A 166 -14.32 -10.99 -23.70
C LEU A 166 -14.96 -11.29 -25.07
N GLU A 167 -16.22 -11.74 -25.09
CA GLU A 167 -16.99 -11.93 -26.32
C GLU A 167 -17.22 -10.58 -27.03
N GLU A 168 -17.64 -9.56 -26.28
CA GLU A 168 -17.87 -8.20 -26.80
C GLU A 168 -16.59 -7.54 -27.33
N ALA A 169 -15.45 -7.81 -26.69
CA ALA A 169 -14.13 -7.38 -27.14
C ALA A 169 -13.65 -8.13 -28.40
N GLY A 170 -14.24 -9.29 -28.72
CA GLY A 170 -13.85 -10.14 -29.83
C GLY A 170 -12.70 -11.09 -29.53
N ASP A 171 -12.32 -11.23 -28.25
CA ASP A 171 -11.25 -12.12 -27.79
C ASP A 171 -11.70 -13.60 -27.77
N ILE A 172 -13.02 -13.83 -27.73
CA ILE A 172 -13.63 -15.16 -27.76
C ILE A 172 -14.76 -15.20 -28.80
N GLU A 173 -14.85 -16.29 -29.55
CA GLU A 173 -15.96 -16.50 -30.48
C GLU A 173 -17.30 -16.61 -29.74
N HIS A 174 -18.36 -15.99 -30.29
CA HIS A 174 -19.73 -16.05 -29.73
C HIS A 174 -20.16 -17.48 -29.38
N SER A 175 -19.89 -18.45 -30.26
CA SER A 175 -20.26 -19.85 -30.03
C SER A 175 -19.60 -20.45 -28.78
N VAL A 176 -18.33 -20.14 -28.55
CA VAL A 176 -17.54 -20.59 -27.39
C VAL A 176 -18.03 -19.88 -26.14
N ALA A 177 -18.18 -18.55 -26.19
CA ALA A 177 -18.69 -17.77 -25.06
C ALA A 177 -20.07 -18.29 -24.59
N GLN A 178 -21.00 -18.56 -25.50
CA GLN A 178 -22.30 -19.14 -25.15
C GLN A 178 -22.19 -20.53 -24.50
N GLN A 179 -21.26 -21.38 -24.95
CA GLN A 179 -21.02 -22.69 -24.32
C GLN A 179 -20.50 -22.53 -22.90
N LEU A 180 -19.51 -21.64 -22.71
CA LEU A 180 -18.89 -21.36 -21.42
C LEU A 180 -19.92 -20.79 -20.42
N VAL A 181 -20.67 -19.76 -20.83
CA VAL A 181 -21.72 -19.14 -20.00
C VAL A 181 -22.80 -20.16 -19.61
N ASN A 182 -23.23 -21.00 -20.54
CA ASN A 182 -24.22 -22.04 -20.22
C ASN A 182 -23.69 -23.04 -19.16
N ARG A 183 -22.39 -23.36 -19.17
CA ARG A 183 -21.79 -24.23 -18.13
C ARG A 183 -21.70 -23.55 -16.78
N LEU A 184 -21.35 -22.27 -16.74
CA LEU A 184 -21.35 -21.48 -15.49
C LEU A 184 -22.75 -21.39 -14.89
N ALA A 185 -23.77 -21.14 -15.73
CA ALA A 185 -25.15 -21.10 -15.29
C ALA A 185 -25.63 -22.46 -14.72
N GLN A 186 -25.28 -23.57 -15.38
CA GLN A 186 -25.60 -24.91 -14.89
C GLN A 186 -24.87 -25.23 -13.59
N ALA A 187 -23.58 -24.88 -13.48
CA ALA A 187 -22.81 -25.05 -12.26
C ALA A 187 -23.45 -24.30 -11.09
N ASN A 188 -23.80 -23.02 -11.30
CA ASN A 188 -24.46 -22.20 -10.29
C ASN A 188 -25.81 -22.80 -9.86
N HIS A 189 -26.63 -23.23 -10.83
CA HIS A 189 -27.94 -23.82 -10.52
C HIS A 189 -27.83 -25.08 -9.66
N HIS A 190 -26.88 -25.98 -9.96
CA HIS A 190 -26.65 -27.17 -9.14
C HIS A 190 -26.07 -26.82 -7.76
N TYR A 191 -25.21 -25.79 -7.68
CA TYR A 191 -24.67 -25.32 -6.41
C TYR A 191 -25.76 -24.80 -5.47
N GLU A 192 -26.66 -23.96 -5.99
CA GLU A 192 -27.82 -23.44 -5.23
C GLU A 192 -28.77 -24.54 -4.74
N ASN A 193 -28.78 -25.69 -5.42
CA ASN A 193 -29.57 -26.86 -5.03
C ASN A 193 -28.81 -27.81 -4.07
N GLU A 194 -27.64 -27.42 -3.55
CA GLU A 194 -26.76 -28.25 -2.71
C GLU A 194 -26.23 -29.51 -3.42
N GLU A 195 -26.22 -29.53 -4.76
CA GLU A 195 -25.74 -30.63 -5.60
C GLU A 195 -24.29 -30.39 -6.07
N THR A 196 -23.36 -30.29 -5.11
CA THR A 196 -21.97 -29.85 -5.34
C THR A 196 -21.22 -30.70 -6.38
N ASP A 197 -21.41 -32.03 -6.38
CA ASP A 197 -20.79 -32.93 -7.36
C ASP A 197 -21.21 -32.59 -8.81
N GLN A 198 -22.49 -32.25 -9.01
CA GLN A 198 -22.99 -31.85 -10.33
C GLN A 198 -22.48 -30.46 -10.70
N ALA A 199 -22.43 -29.53 -9.74
CA ALA A 199 -21.86 -28.22 -9.96
C ALA A 199 -20.40 -28.30 -10.44
N ILE A 200 -19.57 -29.08 -9.74
CA ILE A 200 -18.16 -29.32 -10.10
C ILE A 200 -18.04 -29.95 -11.49
N LYS A 201 -18.91 -30.91 -11.83
CA LYS A 201 -18.92 -31.54 -13.15
C LYS A 201 -19.16 -30.54 -14.28
N HIS A 202 -20.07 -29.57 -14.09
CA HIS A 202 -20.27 -28.52 -15.09
C HIS A 202 -19.08 -27.57 -15.19
N LEU A 203 -18.39 -27.29 -14.09
CA LEU A 203 -17.13 -26.55 -14.10
C LEU A 203 -16.01 -27.33 -14.81
N GLU A 204 -15.96 -28.66 -14.72
CA GLU A 204 -15.05 -29.49 -15.53
C GLU A 204 -15.42 -29.48 -17.02
N ASP A 205 -16.71 -29.51 -17.34
CA ASP A 205 -17.15 -29.43 -18.73
C ASP A 205 -16.86 -28.05 -19.33
N PHE A 206 -16.91 -26.97 -18.54
CA PHE A 206 -16.40 -25.65 -18.93
C PHE A 206 -14.93 -25.73 -19.36
N LEU A 207 -14.06 -26.36 -18.55
CA LEU A 207 -12.64 -26.50 -18.87
C LEU A 207 -12.41 -27.29 -20.15
N LYS A 208 -13.18 -28.36 -20.39
CA LYS A 208 -13.10 -29.13 -21.65
C LYS A 208 -13.50 -28.28 -22.85
N HIS A 209 -14.54 -27.46 -22.74
CA HIS A 209 -14.94 -26.56 -23.82
C HIS A 209 -13.87 -25.51 -24.09
N LEU A 210 -13.25 -24.97 -23.03
CA LEU A 210 -12.16 -24.00 -23.12
C LEU A 210 -10.91 -24.60 -23.78
N GLU A 211 -10.47 -25.79 -23.37
CA GLU A 211 -9.28 -26.46 -23.92
C GLU A 211 -9.41 -26.70 -25.43
N ASN A 212 -10.58 -27.18 -25.87
CA ASN A 212 -10.88 -27.47 -27.27
C ASN A 212 -11.19 -26.23 -28.13
N SER A 213 -11.20 -25.03 -27.54
CA SER A 213 -11.53 -23.79 -28.24
C SER A 213 -10.31 -23.12 -28.90
N SER A 214 -10.61 -22.15 -29.76
CA SER A 214 -9.64 -21.27 -30.45
C SER A 214 -9.10 -20.12 -29.57
N VAL A 215 -9.49 -20.04 -28.30
CA VAL A 215 -9.08 -18.98 -27.37
C VAL A 215 -7.56 -18.99 -27.16
N GLU A 216 -6.95 -17.82 -26.96
CA GLU A 216 -5.52 -17.70 -26.70
C GLU A 216 -5.11 -18.39 -25.39
N GLU A 217 -3.93 -19.02 -25.39
CA GLU A 217 -3.47 -19.83 -24.25
C GLU A 217 -3.29 -19.02 -22.95
N GLU A 218 -2.93 -17.74 -23.05
CA GLU A 218 -2.86 -16.85 -21.88
C GLU A 218 -4.24 -16.66 -21.24
N LEU A 219 -5.27 -16.41 -22.06
CA LEU A 219 -6.66 -16.29 -21.60
C LEU A 219 -7.19 -17.61 -21.04
N LYS A 220 -6.85 -18.74 -21.67
CA LYS A 220 -7.22 -20.06 -21.14
C LYS A 220 -6.69 -20.26 -19.72
N SER A 221 -5.41 -19.97 -19.49
CA SER A 221 -4.79 -20.11 -18.18
C SER A 221 -5.45 -19.23 -17.11
N LEU A 222 -5.86 -18.00 -17.46
CA LEU A 222 -6.58 -17.12 -16.55
C LEU A 222 -7.97 -17.66 -16.18
N LEU A 223 -8.75 -18.08 -17.19
CA LEU A 223 -10.08 -18.65 -16.98
C LEU A 223 -10.01 -19.98 -16.21
N GLU A 224 -8.98 -20.80 -16.44
CA GLU A 224 -8.71 -22.01 -15.68
C GLU A 224 -8.44 -21.72 -14.20
N SER A 225 -7.60 -20.72 -13.90
CA SER A 225 -7.31 -20.28 -12.52
C SER A 225 -8.57 -19.80 -11.82
N ASN A 226 -9.42 -19.04 -12.51
CA ASN A 226 -10.70 -18.57 -12.00
C ASN A 226 -11.65 -19.73 -11.67
N ILE A 227 -11.77 -20.71 -12.57
CA ILE A 227 -12.58 -21.93 -12.33
C ILE A 227 -12.03 -22.74 -11.15
N ALA A 228 -10.71 -22.87 -11.03
CA ALA A 228 -10.09 -23.58 -9.90
C ALA A 228 -10.46 -22.92 -8.55
N SER A 229 -10.45 -21.59 -8.49
CA SER A 229 -10.89 -20.85 -7.31
C SER A 229 -12.37 -21.06 -6.99
N ILE A 230 -13.25 -21.05 -7.99
CA ILE A 230 -14.68 -21.36 -7.78
C ILE A 230 -14.85 -22.78 -7.24
N LYS A 231 -14.18 -23.78 -7.84
CA LYS A 231 -14.24 -25.17 -7.38
C LYS A 231 -13.80 -25.30 -5.93
N GLU A 232 -12.74 -24.61 -5.53
CA GLU A 232 -12.27 -24.61 -4.15
C GLU A 232 -13.31 -24.00 -3.21
N SER A 233 -13.96 -22.89 -3.58
CA SER A 233 -15.04 -22.31 -2.77
C SER A 233 -16.21 -23.28 -2.56
N TYR A 234 -16.58 -24.06 -3.58
CA TYR A 234 -17.67 -25.03 -3.49
C TYR A 234 -17.37 -26.22 -2.56
N LEU A 235 -16.09 -26.49 -2.29
CA LEU A 235 -15.66 -27.58 -1.40
C LEU A 235 -15.50 -27.12 0.05
N GLN A 236 -15.54 -25.82 0.31
CA GLN A 236 -15.34 -25.24 1.64
C GLN A 236 -16.66 -24.91 2.37
N ASP A 237 -17.77 -24.87 1.64
CA ASP A 237 -19.14 -24.69 2.17
C ASP A 237 -19.78 -26.02 2.59
#